data_AF-A0A2T2TQM1-F1
#
_entry.id   AF-A0A2T2TQM1-F1
#
_cell.length_a   1.000
_cell.length_b   1.000
_cell.length_c   1.000
_cell.angle_alpha   90.00
_cell.angle_beta   90.00
_cell.angle_gamma   90.00
#
_symmetry.space_group_name_H-M   'P 1'
#
loop_
_entity.id
_entity.type
_entity.pdbx_description
1 polymer ?
#
loop_
_entity_poly.entity_id
_entity_poly.type
_entity_poly.pdbx_seq_one_letter_code
_entity_poly.pdbx_strand_id
1 'polypeptide(L)'
;TATEAAAVAVLYALVLAFVYREITWSDLPDILLNTATTTAIVMLLIGTSIAMSWVLSYEQIPQGIAQGLVAMTDSKVMILLLLNLILLVVGTFMDMTPAILIFTPIFLPIATELGLDPVHFGIIMVLNLCVGLCTPPVGSVLFVGATVGNTTISRLIRPLVPLFIAMVVSLLIVTFVPEISLWLPRVFGF
;
A
#
# COMPACT_ATOMS: atom_id res chain seq x y z
N THR A 1 6.28 -16.49 -7.58
CA THR A 1 5.74 -15.24 -6.95
C THR A 1 6.88 -14.37 -6.41
N ALA A 2 6.68 -13.07 -6.13
CA ALA A 2 7.76 -12.17 -5.67
C ALA A 2 8.47 -12.67 -4.39
N THR A 3 7.72 -13.33 -3.51
CA THR A 3 8.23 -13.97 -2.29
C THR A 3 9.17 -15.14 -2.60
N GLU A 4 8.85 -15.97 -3.60
CA GLU A 4 9.74 -17.04 -4.07
C GLU A 4 11.04 -16.47 -4.68
N ALA A 5 10.94 -15.39 -5.48
CA ALA A 5 12.10 -14.75 -6.07
C ALA A 5 13.04 -14.15 -4.99
N ALA A 6 12.47 -13.52 -3.96
CA ALA A 6 13.24 -13.00 -2.82
C ALA A 6 13.93 -14.13 -2.05
N ALA A 7 13.25 -15.27 -1.82
CA ALA A 7 13.85 -16.41 -1.13
C ALA A 7 15.06 -16.99 -1.90
N VAL A 8 14.94 -17.12 -3.22
CA VAL A 8 16.04 -17.56 -4.09
C VAL A 8 17.19 -16.55 -4.07
N ALA A 9 16.90 -15.24 -4.11
CA ALA A 9 17.92 -14.20 -4.04
C ALA A 9 18.69 -14.22 -2.70
N VAL A 10 18.02 -14.43 -1.57
CA VAL A 10 18.65 -14.55 -0.24
C VAL A 10 19.54 -15.79 -0.17
N LEU A 11 19.06 -16.93 -0.65
CA LEU A 11 19.87 -18.16 -0.74
C LEU A 11 21.12 -17.96 -1.60
N TYR A 12 20.95 -17.33 -2.76
CA TYR A 12 22.05 -17.04 -3.67
C TYR A 12 23.07 -16.09 -3.03
N ALA A 13 22.62 -15.00 -2.41
CA ALA A 13 23.48 -14.06 -1.72
C ALA A 13 24.24 -14.72 -0.57
N LEU A 14 23.59 -15.61 0.19
CA LEU A 14 24.22 -16.37 1.27
C LEU A 14 25.35 -17.27 0.74
N VAL A 15 25.09 -18.02 -0.34
CA VAL A 15 26.10 -18.86 -0.99
C VAL A 15 27.27 -18.02 -1.48
N LEU A 16 26.98 -16.88 -2.11
CA LEU A 16 28.01 -15.96 -2.62
C LEU A 16 28.90 -15.44 -1.49
N ALA A 17 28.30 -15.06 -0.36
CA ALA A 17 29.02 -14.51 0.78
C ALA A 17 29.96 -15.54 1.43
N PHE A 18 29.58 -16.83 1.43
CA PHE A 18 30.47 -17.92 1.82
C PHE A 18 31.61 -18.15 0.81
N VAL A 19 31.32 -18.05 -0.50
CA VAL A 19 32.34 -18.21 -1.57
C VAL A 19 33.38 -17.08 -1.51
N TYR A 20 32.93 -15.83 -1.31
CA TYR A 20 33.81 -14.67 -1.16
C TYR A 20 34.47 -14.56 0.22
N ARG A 21 34.14 -15.45 1.17
CA ARG A 21 34.64 -15.45 2.55
C ARG A 21 34.38 -14.14 3.29
N GLU A 22 33.30 -13.46 2.97
CA GLU A 22 32.86 -12.27 3.70
C GLU A 22 32.13 -12.64 5.00
N ILE A 23 31.58 -13.86 5.08
CA ILE A 23 30.79 -14.34 6.21
C ILE A 23 31.27 -15.72 6.64
N THR A 24 31.35 -15.95 7.95
CA THR A 24 31.67 -17.23 8.57
C THR A 24 30.43 -17.87 9.20
N TRP A 25 30.49 -19.19 9.47
CA TRP A 25 29.39 -19.92 10.12
C TRP A 25 29.02 -19.35 11.50
N SER A 26 29.95 -18.67 12.16
CA SER A 26 29.73 -17.98 13.44
C SER A 26 28.95 -16.67 13.32
N ASP A 27 28.89 -16.05 12.14
CA ASP A 27 28.16 -14.79 11.92
C ASP A 27 26.67 -15.02 11.61
N LEU A 28 26.32 -16.25 11.19
CA LEU A 28 24.95 -16.65 10.86
C LEU A 28 23.93 -16.37 11.97
N PRO A 29 24.18 -16.74 13.25
CA PRO A 29 23.25 -16.45 14.34
C PRO A 29 22.95 -14.96 14.47
N ASP A 30 23.97 -14.10 14.42
CA ASP A 30 23.80 -12.64 14.56
C ASP A 30 23.06 -12.04 13.37
N ILE A 31 23.34 -12.49 12.14
CA ILE A 31 22.63 -12.06 10.93
C ILE A 31 21.14 -12.44 11.01
N LEU A 32 20.85 -13.69 11.41
CA LEU A 32 19.49 -14.17 11.56
C LEU A 32 18.75 -13.40 12.66
N LEU A 33 19.42 -13.11 13.78
CA LEU A 33 18.83 -12.38 14.90
C LEU A 33 18.49 -10.93 14.51
N ASN A 34 19.40 -10.23 13.82
CA ASN A 34 19.15 -8.88 13.30
C ASN A 34 18.00 -8.84 12.27
N THR A 35 17.94 -9.85 11.39
CA THR A 35 16.87 -10.00 10.40
C THR A 35 15.53 -10.26 11.09
N ALA A 36 15.51 -11.14 12.09
CA ALA A 36 14.34 -11.44 12.89
C ALA A 36 13.85 -10.21 13.66
N THR A 37 14.74 -9.44 14.30
CA THR A 37 14.38 -8.20 15.01
C THR A 37 13.75 -7.18 14.07
N THR A 38 14.34 -6.96 12.89
CA THR A 38 13.79 -6.04 11.88
C THR A 38 12.40 -6.49 11.44
N THR A 39 12.24 -7.78 11.15
CA THR A 39 10.95 -8.35 10.73
C THR A 39 9.91 -8.30 11.85
N ALA A 40 10.30 -8.52 13.09
CA ALA A 40 9.40 -8.46 14.25
C ALA A 40 8.80 -7.07 14.45
N ILE A 41 9.59 -6.00 14.27
CA ILE A 41 9.10 -4.62 14.35
C ILE A 41 8.05 -4.37 13.25
N VAL A 42 8.32 -4.82 12.03
CA VAL A 42 7.39 -4.69 10.90
C VAL A 42 6.11 -5.48 11.14
N MET A 43 6.21 -6.72 11.60
CA MET A 43 5.07 -7.58 11.92
C MET A 43 4.23 -7.02 13.07
N LEU A 44 4.86 -6.40 14.07
CA LEU A 44 4.16 -5.71 15.15
C LEU A 44 3.32 -4.55 14.61
N LEU A 45 3.91 -3.70 13.74
CA LEU A 45 3.18 -2.60 13.11
C LEU A 45 1.98 -3.11 12.31
N ILE A 46 2.18 -4.14 11.48
CA ILE A 46 1.09 -4.77 10.71
C ILE A 46 0.01 -5.32 11.64
N GLY A 47 0.38 -6.01 12.74
CA GLY A 47 -0.55 -6.53 13.72
C GLY A 47 -1.41 -5.44 14.37
N THR A 48 -0.81 -4.30 14.72
CA THR A 48 -1.56 -3.15 15.26
C THR A 48 -2.50 -2.53 14.23
N SER A 49 -2.10 -2.47 12.95
CA SER A 49 -2.97 -2.00 11.86
C SER A 49 -4.16 -2.93 11.62
N ILE A 50 -4.00 -4.24 11.77
CA ILE A 50 -5.12 -5.21 11.67
C ILE A 50 -6.10 -5.02 12.84
N ALA A 51 -5.61 -4.77 14.06
CA ALA A 51 -6.48 -4.47 15.19
C ALA A 51 -7.32 -3.19 14.92
N MET A 52 -6.70 -2.14 14.39
CA MET A 52 -7.40 -0.90 14.00
C MET A 52 -8.42 -1.15 12.89
N SER A 53 -8.07 -1.96 11.89
CA SER A 53 -8.97 -2.38 10.81
C SER A 53 -10.24 -3.04 11.35
N TRP A 54 -10.10 -3.88 12.37
CA TRP A 54 -11.23 -4.55 13.01
C TRP A 54 -12.14 -3.56 13.74
N VAL A 55 -11.56 -2.61 14.49
CA VAL A 55 -12.32 -1.55 15.18
C VAL A 55 -13.10 -0.69 14.19
N LEU A 56 -12.46 -0.25 13.09
CA LEU A 56 -13.12 0.55 12.06
C LEU A 56 -14.29 -0.20 11.40
N SER A 57 -14.13 -1.50 11.19
CA SER A 57 -15.18 -2.36 10.64
C SER A 57 -16.32 -2.58 11.64
N TYR A 58 -15.98 -2.73 12.92
CA TYR A 58 -16.94 -2.90 14.00
C TYR A 58 -17.82 -1.67 14.21
N GLU A 59 -17.21 -0.47 14.17
CA GLU A 59 -17.90 0.83 14.23
C GLU A 59 -18.62 1.20 12.90
N GLN A 60 -18.56 0.34 11.88
CA GLN A 60 -19.14 0.56 10.56
C GLN A 60 -18.73 1.89 9.90
N ILE A 61 -17.52 2.39 10.22
CA ILE A 61 -17.00 3.64 9.66
C ILE A 61 -16.92 3.59 8.13
N PRO A 62 -16.40 2.51 7.51
CA PRO A 62 -16.36 2.37 6.05
C PRO A 62 -17.74 2.50 5.39
N GLN A 63 -18.78 1.90 5.99
CA GLN A 63 -20.15 1.95 5.50
C GLN A 63 -20.75 3.35 5.66
N GLY A 64 -20.53 4.00 6.80
CA GLY A 64 -20.99 5.38 7.04
C GLY A 64 -20.38 6.38 6.05
N ILE A 65 -19.09 6.24 5.74
CA ILE A 65 -18.41 7.07 4.74
C ILE A 65 -19.01 6.86 3.34
N ALA A 66 -19.27 5.60 2.96
CA ALA A 66 -19.85 5.26 1.67
C ALA A 66 -21.27 5.85 1.49
N GLN A 67 -22.10 5.79 2.52
CA GLN A 67 -23.44 6.40 2.51
C GLN A 67 -23.36 7.94 2.45
N GLY A 68 -22.44 8.54 3.21
CA GLY A 68 -22.21 9.99 3.19
C GLY A 68 -21.75 10.50 1.82
N LEU A 69 -20.89 9.75 1.12
CA LEU A 69 -20.44 10.07 -0.23
C LEU A 69 -21.60 10.21 -1.22
N VAL A 70 -22.49 9.23 -1.25
CA VAL A 70 -23.63 9.21 -2.18
C VAL A 70 -24.66 10.29 -1.81
N ALA A 71 -24.81 10.61 -0.52
CA ALA A 71 -25.73 11.66 -0.07
C ALA A 71 -25.26 13.10 -0.38
N MET A 72 -23.96 13.32 -0.55
CA MET A 72 -23.41 14.67 -0.74
C MET A 72 -23.40 15.15 -2.20
N THR A 73 -23.37 14.26 -3.19
CA THR A 73 -23.13 14.66 -4.58
C THR A 73 -23.45 13.55 -5.58
N ASP A 74 -24.04 13.94 -6.72
CA ASP A 74 -24.29 13.06 -7.88
C ASP A 74 -23.22 13.19 -8.98
N SER A 75 -22.27 14.12 -8.83
CA SER A 75 -21.22 14.35 -9.83
C SER A 75 -20.12 13.28 -9.75
N LYS A 76 -20.02 12.45 -10.80
CA LYS A 76 -19.02 11.39 -10.97
C LYS A 76 -17.59 11.83 -10.65
N VAL A 77 -17.21 13.03 -11.10
CA VAL A 77 -15.86 13.60 -10.88
C VAL A 77 -15.61 13.87 -9.41
N MET A 78 -16.60 14.45 -8.72
CA MET A 78 -16.47 14.81 -7.31
C MET A 78 -16.48 13.58 -6.40
N ILE A 79 -17.29 12.55 -6.71
CA ILE A 79 -17.27 11.28 -5.97
C ILE A 79 -15.92 10.59 -6.11
N LEU A 80 -15.35 10.52 -7.33
CA LEU A 80 -14.02 9.96 -7.55
C LEU A 80 -12.93 10.69 -6.76
N LEU A 81 -13.01 12.01 -6.67
CA LEU A 81 -12.05 12.84 -5.94
C LEU A 81 -12.16 12.62 -4.43
N LEU A 82 -13.37 12.59 -3.89
CA LEU A 82 -13.62 12.28 -2.48
C LEU A 82 -13.20 10.84 -2.15
N LEU A 83 -13.47 9.88 -3.03
CA LEU A 83 -13.06 8.48 -2.87
C LEU A 83 -11.54 8.36 -2.82
N ASN A 84 -10.81 9.02 -3.71
CA ASN A 84 -9.34 9.09 -3.64
C ASN A 84 -8.88 9.69 -2.31
N LEU A 85 -9.46 10.82 -1.89
CA LEU A 85 -9.08 11.47 -0.63
C LEU A 85 -9.30 10.54 0.58
N ILE A 86 -10.45 9.88 0.64
CA ILE A 86 -10.81 8.93 1.70
C ILE A 86 -9.85 7.74 1.68
N LEU A 87 -9.63 7.13 0.52
CA LEU A 87 -8.74 5.97 0.40
C LEU A 87 -7.30 6.32 0.75
N LEU A 88 -6.84 7.52 0.41
CA LEU A 88 -5.50 8.00 0.79
C LEU A 88 -5.40 8.15 2.30
N VAL A 89 -6.38 8.79 2.94
CA VAL A 89 -6.44 8.93 4.41
C VAL A 89 -6.50 7.55 5.09
N VAL A 90 -7.37 6.65 4.63
CA VAL A 90 -7.48 5.30 5.16
C VAL A 90 -6.18 4.52 5.00
N GLY A 91 -5.57 4.58 3.81
CA GLY A 91 -4.30 3.92 3.49
C GLY A 91 -3.14 4.40 4.33
N THR A 92 -3.26 5.56 4.99
CA THR A 92 -2.26 6.03 5.94
C THR A 92 -2.29 5.29 7.29
N PHE A 93 -3.44 4.74 7.68
CA PHE A 93 -3.64 4.03 8.97
C PHE A 93 -3.69 2.51 8.82
N MET A 94 -4.23 2.04 7.70
CA MET A 94 -4.48 0.62 7.44
C MET A 94 -3.49 0.07 6.42
N ASP A 95 -3.06 -1.16 6.65
CA ASP A 95 -2.25 -1.88 5.67
C ASP A 95 -3.05 -2.18 4.39
N MET A 96 -2.35 -2.36 3.27
CA MET A 96 -2.97 -2.58 1.95
C MET A 96 -3.94 -3.76 1.97
N THR A 97 -3.57 -4.86 2.61
CA THR A 97 -4.37 -6.10 2.63
C THR A 97 -5.73 -5.93 3.31
N PRO A 98 -5.82 -5.49 4.59
CA PRO A 98 -7.11 -5.27 5.23
C PRO A 98 -7.94 -4.17 4.57
N ALA A 99 -7.30 -3.10 4.08
CA ALA A 99 -8.01 -2.02 3.40
C ALA A 99 -8.71 -2.52 2.13
N ILE A 100 -8.04 -3.29 1.28
CA ILE A 100 -8.67 -3.86 0.08
C ILE A 100 -9.85 -4.76 0.46
N LEU A 101 -9.69 -5.64 1.45
CA LEU A 101 -10.73 -6.60 1.85
C LEU A 101 -12.01 -5.92 2.37
N ILE A 102 -11.88 -4.79 3.07
CA ILE A 102 -13.02 -4.08 3.65
C ILE A 102 -13.64 -3.11 2.64
N PHE A 103 -12.82 -2.31 1.95
CA PHE A 103 -13.31 -1.22 1.13
C PHE A 103 -13.75 -1.66 -0.27
N THR A 104 -13.22 -2.75 -0.81
CA THR A 104 -13.68 -3.28 -2.11
C THR A 104 -15.18 -3.58 -2.14
N PRO A 105 -15.74 -4.43 -1.26
CA PRO A 105 -17.17 -4.74 -1.32
C PRO A 105 -18.07 -3.52 -1.07
N ILE A 106 -17.55 -2.48 -0.41
CA ILE A 106 -18.30 -1.27 -0.05
C ILE A 106 -18.30 -0.25 -1.19
N PHE A 107 -17.13 0.01 -1.79
CA PHE A 107 -16.97 1.04 -2.82
C PHE A 107 -17.12 0.53 -4.25
N LEU A 108 -16.87 -0.76 -4.50
CA LEU A 108 -17.06 -1.34 -5.83
C LEU A 108 -18.48 -1.12 -6.38
N PRO A 109 -19.59 -1.39 -5.64
CA PRO A 109 -20.94 -1.15 -6.17
C PRO A 109 -21.15 0.32 -6.55
N ILE A 110 -20.69 1.26 -5.71
CA ILE A 110 -20.78 2.71 -5.96
C ILE A 110 -19.99 3.07 -7.22
N ALA A 111 -18.77 2.54 -7.37
CA ALA A 111 -17.94 2.80 -8.56
C ALA A 111 -18.60 2.24 -9.84
N THR A 112 -19.17 1.03 -9.78
CA THR A 112 -19.84 0.42 -10.93
C THR A 112 -21.13 1.14 -11.32
N GLU A 113 -21.90 1.66 -10.35
CA GLU A 113 -23.08 2.49 -10.62
C GLU A 113 -22.71 3.81 -11.32
N LEU A 114 -21.54 4.36 -11.00
CA LEU A 114 -20.98 5.53 -11.69
C LEU A 114 -20.42 5.20 -13.08
N GLY A 115 -20.51 3.95 -13.53
CA GLY A 115 -19.98 3.47 -14.80
C GLY A 115 -18.45 3.47 -14.82
N LEU A 116 -17.80 3.17 -13.70
CA LEU A 116 -16.37 2.82 -13.65
C LEU A 116 -16.22 1.32 -13.85
N ASP A 117 -15.20 0.96 -14.62
CA ASP A 117 -14.81 -0.43 -14.77
C ASP A 117 -14.23 -0.99 -13.44
N PRO A 118 -14.62 -2.20 -13.00
CA PRO A 118 -14.09 -2.83 -11.78
C PRO A 118 -12.57 -2.93 -11.74
N VAL A 119 -11.92 -3.19 -12.89
CA VAL A 119 -10.46 -3.27 -12.99
C VAL A 119 -9.84 -1.90 -12.79
N HIS A 120 -10.42 -0.88 -13.40
CA HIS A 120 -9.97 0.49 -13.23
C HIS A 120 -10.09 0.96 -11.77
N PHE A 121 -11.21 0.65 -11.14
CA PHE A 121 -11.43 0.92 -9.72
C PHE A 121 -10.42 0.20 -8.82
N GLY A 122 -10.13 -1.09 -9.10
CA GLY A 122 -9.10 -1.84 -8.40
C GLY A 122 -7.73 -1.18 -8.49
N ILE A 123 -7.35 -0.69 -9.68
CA ILE A 123 -6.08 0.04 -9.89
C ILE A 123 -6.06 1.35 -9.09
N ILE A 124 -7.14 2.15 -9.13
CA ILE A 124 -7.25 3.37 -8.34
C ILE A 124 -7.09 3.06 -6.85
N MET A 125 -7.75 2.01 -6.35
CA MET A 125 -7.68 1.64 -4.94
C MET A 125 -6.26 1.22 -4.55
N VAL A 126 -5.64 0.34 -5.32
CA VAL A 126 -4.26 -0.11 -5.10
C VAL A 126 -3.30 1.08 -5.07
N LEU A 127 -3.41 1.99 -6.03
CA LEU A 127 -2.56 3.19 -6.05
C LEU A 127 -2.80 4.08 -4.83
N ASN A 128 -4.05 4.37 -4.45
CA ASN A 128 -4.35 5.17 -3.25
C ASN A 128 -3.74 4.58 -1.99
N LEU A 129 -3.90 3.27 -1.81
CA LEU A 129 -3.39 2.56 -0.64
C LEU A 129 -1.85 2.52 -0.65
N CYS A 130 -1.21 2.31 -1.80
CA CYS A 130 0.25 2.40 -1.93
C CYS A 130 0.78 3.78 -1.56
N VAL A 131 0.14 4.86 -2.05
CA VAL A 131 0.50 6.23 -1.67
C VAL A 131 0.29 6.45 -0.17
N GLY A 132 -0.83 5.96 0.38
CA GLY A 132 -1.15 6.02 1.81
C GLY A 132 -0.06 5.38 2.69
N LEU A 133 0.44 4.19 2.30
CA LEU A 133 1.51 3.47 3.00
C LEU A 133 2.86 4.20 2.99
N CYS A 134 3.07 5.09 2.02
CA CYS A 134 4.25 5.95 1.94
C CYS A 134 4.07 7.29 2.67
N THR A 135 2.86 7.60 3.17
CA THR A 135 2.53 8.89 3.81
C THR A 135 2.77 8.83 5.33
N PRO A 136 3.26 9.90 5.98
CA PRO A 136 3.45 9.93 7.43
C PRO A 136 2.13 10.12 8.21
N PRO A 137 1.51 9.03 8.72
CA PRO A 137 1.09 8.92 10.13
C PRO A 137 1.28 7.51 10.77
N VAL A 138 1.25 6.41 10.01
CA VAL A 138 1.54 5.03 10.47
C VAL A 138 2.53 4.32 9.52
N GLY A 139 2.42 4.57 8.21
CA GLY A 139 3.47 4.43 7.20
C GLY A 139 4.34 3.17 7.31
N SER A 140 3.74 1.97 7.27
CA SER A 140 4.47 0.70 7.48
C SER A 140 5.65 0.55 6.52
N VAL A 141 5.47 0.86 5.23
CA VAL A 141 6.52 0.81 4.21
C VAL A 141 7.59 1.88 4.44
N LEU A 142 7.17 3.08 4.85
CA LEU A 142 8.09 4.16 5.23
C LEU A 142 8.95 3.77 6.44
N PHE A 143 8.35 3.09 7.42
CA PHE A 143 9.03 2.59 8.62
C PHE A 143 9.99 1.43 8.31
N VAL A 144 9.57 0.50 7.45
CA VAL A 144 10.44 -0.58 6.93
C VAL A 144 11.64 0.03 6.22
N GLY A 145 11.41 0.99 5.33
CA GLY A 145 12.48 1.68 4.59
C GLY A 145 13.44 2.44 5.52
N ALA A 146 12.93 3.08 6.58
CA ALA A 146 13.75 3.72 7.60
C ALA A 146 14.62 2.74 8.39
N THR A 147 14.02 1.61 8.78
CA THR A 147 14.71 0.56 9.56
C THR A 147 15.82 -0.09 8.73
N VAL A 148 15.52 -0.45 7.46
CA VAL A 148 16.51 -1.03 6.55
C VAL A 148 17.59 -0.01 6.17
N GLY A 149 17.20 1.25 5.95
CA GLY A 149 18.11 2.34 5.60
C GLY A 149 18.91 2.91 6.77
N ASN A 150 18.77 2.36 7.99
CA ASN A 150 19.40 2.86 9.22
C ASN A 150 19.27 4.39 9.41
N THR A 151 18.08 4.92 9.10
CA THR A 151 17.81 6.35 9.09
C THR A 151 16.49 6.64 9.80
N THR A 152 16.25 7.89 10.18
CA THR A 152 15.01 8.28 10.84
C THR A 152 13.95 8.66 9.82
N ILE A 153 12.68 8.39 10.14
CA ILE A 153 11.53 8.75 9.30
C ILE A 153 11.58 10.24 8.91
N SER A 154 11.92 11.12 9.85
CA SER A 154 12.06 12.56 9.60
C SER A 154 13.09 12.91 8.52
N ARG A 155 14.21 12.17 8.46
CA ARG A 155 15.24 12.34 7.41
C ARG A 155 14.79 11.76 6.07
N LEU A 156 13.95 10.73 6.07
CA LEU A 156 13.41 10.10 4.86
C LEU A 156 12.28 10.90 4.22
N ILE A 157 11.45 11.59 5.02
CA ILE A 157 10.31 12.36 4.51
C ILE A 157 10.77 13.43 3.51
N ARG A 158 11.81 14.21 3.85
CA ARG A 158 12.21 15.38 3.05
C ARG A 158 12.70 15.01 1.64
N PRO A 159 13.53 13.97 1.44
CA PRO A 159 13.87 13.45 0.12
C PRO A 159 12.70 12.75 -0.60
N LEU A 160 11.75 12.20 0.15
CA LEU A 160 10.59 11.51 -0.42
C LEU A 160 9.51 12.45 -0.95
N VAL A 161 9.43 13.71 -0.49
CA VAL A 161 8.44 14.70 -0.97
C VAL A 161 8.33 14.76 -2.50
N PRO A 162 9.41 14.91 -3.30
CA PRO A 162 9.29 14.94 -4.76
C PRO A 162 8.72 13.64 -5.34
N LEU A 163 9.09 12.48 -4.77
CA LEU A 163 8.52 11.19 -5.18
C LEU A 163 7.03 11.13 -4.80
N PHE A 164 6.66 11.66 -3.64
CA PHE A 164 5.30 11.71 -3.14
C PHE A 164 4.39 12.56 -4.05
N ILE A 165 4.89 13.71 -4.51
CA ILE A 165 4.20 14.55 -5.48
C ILE A 165 4.02 13.79 -6.80
N ALA A 166 5.05 13.10 -7.29
CA ALA A 166 4.95 12.29 -8.51
C ALA A 166 3.90 11.17 -8.38
N MET A 167 3.84 10.51 -7.22
CA MET A 167 2.84 9.48 -6.93
C MET A 167 1.41 10.04 -6.91
N VAL A 168 1.17 11.17 -6.24
CA VAL A 168 -0.14 11.82 -6.21
C VAL A 168 -0.55 12.30 -7.61
N VAL A 169 0.38 12.86 -8.38
CA VAL A 169 0.11 13.26 -9.77
C VAL A 169 -0.24 12.05 -10.63
N SER A 170 0.50 10.95 -10.51
CA SER A 170 0.21 9.70 -11.23
C SER A 170 -1.18 9.14 -10.88
N LEU A 171 -1.58 9.27 -9.62
CA LEU A 171 -2.87 8.84 -9.10
C LEU A 171 -4.02 9.69 -9.65
N LEU A 172 -3.84 11.00 -9.75
CA LEU A 172 -4.81 11.89 -10.40
C LEU A 172 -4.91 11.59 -11.90
N ILE A 173 -3.77 11.40 -12.58
CA ILE A 173 -3.74 11.04 -14.00
C ILE A 173 -4.50 9.74 -14.24
N VAL A 174 -4.23 8.70 -13.44
CA VAL A 174 -4.93 7.42 -13.55
C VAL A 174 -6.42 7.59 -13.27
N THR A 175 -6.80 8.34 -12.23
CA THR A 175 -8.21 8.53 -11.86
C THR A 175 -9.03 9.21 -12.96
N PHE A 176 -8.45 10.18 -13.68
CA PHE A 176 -9.16 10.96 -14.71
C PHE A 176 -8.97 10.42 -16.14
N VAL A 177 -7.92 9.62 -16.38
CA VAL A 177 -7.61 9.05 -17.69
C VAL A 177 -7.69 7.51 -17.59
N PRO A 178 -8.90 6.93 -17.64
CA PRO A 178 -9.09 5.49 -17.52
C PRO A 178 -8.44 4.69 -18.64
N GLU A 179 -8.16 5.31 -19.79
CA GLU A 179 -7.44 4.65 -20.89
C GLU A 179 -6.02 4.25 -20.53
N ILE A 180 -5.30 4.98 -19.66
CA ILE A 180 -3.94 4.58 -19.26
C ILE A 180 -3.96 3.24 -18.51
N SER A 181 -5.01 3.03 -17.71
CA SER A 181 -5.16 1.82 -16.89
C SER A 181 -5.88 0.69 -17.62
N LEU A 182 -6.78 0.99 -18.56
CA LEU A 182 -7.60 0.01 -19.29
C LEU A 182 -7.05 -0.33 -20.67
N TRP A 183 -6.10 0.44 -21.22
CA TRP A 183 -5.50 0.15 -22.52
C TRP A 183 -4.77 -1.19 -22.53
N LEU A 184 -3.95 -1.46 -21.52
CA LEU A 184 -3.22 -2.73 -21.43
C LEU A 184 -4.18 -3.93 -21.18
N PRO A 185 -5.12 -3.88 -20.20
CA PRO A 185 -6.14 -4.92 -20.05
C PRO A 185 -6.95 -5.21 -21.32
N ARG A 186 -7.41 -4.19 -22.05
CA ARG A 186 -8.17 -4.37 -23.31
C ARG A 186 -7.37 -5.05 -24.39
N VAL A 187 -6.07 -4.77 -24.49
CA VAL A 187 -5.17 -5.44 -25.45
C VAL A 187 -5.02 -6.93 -25.12
N PHE A 188 -5.09 -7.31 -23.85
CA PHE A 188 -5.06 -8.70 -23.38
C PHE A 188 -6.46 -9.35 -23.26
N GLY A 189 -7.53 -8.66 -23.65
CA GLY A 189 -8.89 -9.21 -23.72
C GLY A 189 -9.70 -9.14 -22.43
N PHE A 190 -9.33 -8.27 -21.49
CA PHE A 190 -10.07 -7.95 -20.27
C PHE A 190 -10.79 -6.60 -20.36
#